data_AF-A0A257QH94-F1
#
_entry.id   AF-A0A257QH94-F1
#
_cell.length_a   1.000
_cell.length_b   1.000
_cell.length_c   1.000
_cell.angle_alpha   90.00
_cell.angle_beta   90.00
_cell.angle_gamma   90.00
#
_symmetry.space_group_name_H-M   'P 1'
#
loop_
_entity.id
_entity.type
_entity.pdbx_description
1 polymer ?
#
loop_
_entity_poly.entity_id
_entity_poly.type
_entity_poly.pdbx_seq_one_letter_code
_entity_poly.pdbx_strand_id
1 'polypeptide(L)'
;LLEALPHLSYLMDHWNSRFQVLSVLRELRLDKVSTLLLTMEEQNEYGSLHHCLLAAMTAVSLGNRLGFDRNDLLNLGIAGILHDVGELYINPEFRKPSRTLNPQEWKHIVTHPRIGQLVIEESTRYPKAVSVAIAEHHERPNGFGYPKRLSAAKLSKLGNILLVSEVLAGLIGKADRPLERASLAVKVIPGEYPKEIVSMIACLQRETGNDSEPDAAKKMQMIERVRLACNAMDGALASIEVAPIEVSRSNSALLDYVRERLIMMQQAVHATGLSGYNEMEMAGTGDIVLEMETVIHEIVWRLRELSRQISLGMLSLEQNAKSYFSGLTVILGID
;
A
#
# COMPACT_ATOMS: atom_id res chain seq x y z
N LEU A 1 1.36 10.51 -21.52
CA LEU A 1 0.72 10.04 -20.26
C LEU A 1 -0.78 10.25 -20.27
N LEU A 2 -1.30 11.49 -20.25
CA LEU A 2 -2.76 11.73 -20.23
C LEU A 2 -3.52 11.10 -21.40
N GLU A 3 -2.93 11.08 -22.59
CA GLU A 3 -3.52 10.41 -23.76
C GLU A 3 -3.46 8.88 -23.69
N ALA A 4 -2.46 8.34 -22.98
CA ALA A 4 -2.23 6.90 -22.84
C ALA A 4 -2.98 6.29 -21.65
N LEU A 5 -3.40 7.10 -20.68
CA LEU A 5 -4.04 6.68 -19.44
C LEU A 5 -5.37 7.45 -19.25
N PRO A 6 -6.47 6.95 -19.83
CA PRO A 6 -7.76 7.62 -19.78
C PRO A 6 -8.28 7.78 -18.35
N HIS A 7 -7.99 6.83 -17.45
CA HIS A 7 -8.42 6.88 -16.04
C HIS A 7 -7.76 8.03 -15.25
N LEU A 8 -6.48 8.31 -15.52
CA LEU A 8 -5.80 9.47 -14.94
C LEU A 8 -6.44 10.77 -15.42
N SER A 9 -6.72 10.83 -16.72
CA SER A 9 -7.37 11.98 -17.35
C SER A 9 -8.76 12.23 -16.78
N TYR A 10 -9.56 11.16 -16.63
CA TYR A 10 -10.88 11.19 -16.00
C TYR A 10 -10.80 11.66 -14.55
N LEU A 11 -9.91 11.10 -13.74
CA LEU A 11 -9.73 11.50 -12.33
C LEU A 11 -9.43 13.00 -12.22
N MET A 12 -8.53 13.51 -13.05
CA MET A 12 -8.16 14.93 -13.05
C MET A 12 -9.29 15.85 -13.51
N ASP A 13 -10.13 15.41 -14.44
CA ASP A 13 -11.32 16.16 -14.87
C ASP A 13 -12.42 16.13 -13.81
N HIS A 14 -12.68 14.96 -13.23
CA HIS A 14 -13.70 14.76 -12.20
C HIS A 14 -13.40 15.62 -10.96
N TRP A 15 -12.12 15.77 -10.60
CA TRP A 15 -11.70 16.64 -9.50
C TRP A 15 -11.38 18.08 -9.93
N ASN A 16 -11.63 18.44 -11.19
CA ASN A 16 -11.32 19.75 -11.77
C ASN A 16 -9.88 20.22 -11.45
N SER A 17 -8.94 19.28 -11.47
CA SER A 17 -7.53 19.51 -11.09
C SER A 17 -6.60 19.57 -12.29
N ARG A 18 -7.07 19.25 -13.51
CA ARG A 18 -6.21 19.13 -14.71
C ARG A 18 -5.30 20.34 -14.92
N PHE A 19 -5.88 21.54 -14.95
CA PHE A 19 -5.11 22.77 -15.14
C PHE A 19 -4.07 22.96 -14.04
N GLN A 20 -4.49 22.77 -12.78
CA GLN A 20 -3.61 22.95 -11.63
C GLN A 20 -2.44 21.97 -11.65
N VAL A 21 -2.69 20.69 -11.92
CA VAL A 21 -1.65 19.65 -12.01
C VAL A 21 -0.63 20.00 -13.08
N LEU A 22 -1.08 20.32 -14.31
CA LEU A 22 -0.18 20.67 -15.40
C LEU A 22 0.63 21.93 -15.09
N SER A 23 0.00 22.92 -14.46
CA SER A 23 0.67 24.15 -14.01
C SER A 23 1.73 23.84 -12.95
N VAL A 24 1.42 23.03 -11.94
CA VAL A 24 2.37 22.60 -10.90
C VAL A 24 3.55 21.86 -11.53
N LEU A 25 3.29 20.84 -12.36
CA LEU A 25 4.33 20.05 -13.02
C LEU A 25 5.26 20.91 -13.88
N ARG A 26 4.74 21.93 -14.58
CA ARG A 26 5.55 22.86 -15.36
C ARG A 26 6.46 23.74 -14.51
N GLU A 27 6.03 24.05 -13.29
CA GLU A 27 6.76 24.88 -12.35
C GLU A 27 7.73 24.10 -11.46
N LEU A 28 7.64 22.76 -11.42
CA LEU A 28 8.54 21.93 -10.65
C LEU A 28 9.98 22.21 -11.05
N ARG A 29 10.77 22.64 -10.06
CA ARG A 29 12.21 22.86 -10.19
C ARG A 29 12.92 21.69 -9.53
N LEU A 30 13.24 20.69 -10.34
CA LEU A 30 14.10 19.61 -9.89
C LEU A 30 15.56 20.10 -9.91
N ASP A 31 16.25 19.95 -8.78
CA ASP A 31 17.68 20.23 -8.75
C ASP A 31 18.48 19.18 -9.53
N LYS A 32 19.79 19.42 -9.68
CA LYS A 32 20.68 18.54 -10.44
C LYS A 32 20.79 17.15 -9.81
N VAL A 33 20.74 17.06 -8.48
CA VAL A 33 20.84 15.80 -7.75
C VAL A 33 19.59 14.96 -8.01
N SER A 34 18.42 15.57 -7.86
CA SER A 34 17.12 14.96 -8.11
C SER A 34 17.01 14.45 -9.55
N THR A 35 17.44 15.27 -10.51
CA THR A 35 17.47 14.89 -11.93
C THR A 35 18.39 13.67 -12.16
N LEU A 36 19.56 13.64 -11.52
CA LEU A 36 20.48 12.50 -11.61
C LEU A 36 19.87 11.23 -10.99
N LEU A 37 19.31 11.33 -9.78
CA LEU A 37 18.69 10.18 -9.10
C LEU A 37 17.55 9.60 -9.95
N LEU A 38 16.68 10.44 -10.50
CA LEU A 38 15.60 10.00 -11.39
C LEU A 38 16.13 9.38 -12.69
N THR A 39 17.23 9.89 -13.23
CA THR A 39 17.87 9.29 -14.42
C THR A 39 18.41 7.90 -14.11
N MET A 40 19.05 7.72 -12.94
CA MET A 40 19.54 6.41 -12.50
C MET A 40 18.38 5.43 -12.27
N GLU A 41 17.30 5.91 -11.68
CA GLU A 41 16.13 5.07 -11.41
C GLU A 41 15.42 4.64 -12.68
N GLU A 42 15.33 5.50 -13.69
CA GLU A 42 14.80 5.14 -15.01
C GLU A 42 15.71 4.16 -15.77
N GLN A 43 17.02 4.23 -15.56
CA GLN A 43 17.99 3.31 -16.17
C GLN A 43 18.03 1.94 -15.49
N ASN A 44 17.46 1.79 -14.30
CA ASN A 44 17.36 0.49 -13.64
C ASN A 44 16.38 -0.42 -14.38
N GLU A 45 16.55 -1.74 -14.20
CA GLU A 45 15.71 -2.79 -14.81
C GLU A 45 14.20 -2.62 -14.54
N TYR A 46 13.84 -1.85 -13.50
CA TYR A 46 12.47 -1.65 -13.04
C TYR A 46 11.85 -0.29 -13.42
N GLY A 47 12.58 0.55 -14.18
CA GLY A 47 12.17 1.88 -14.70
C GLY A 47 10.90 2.47 -14.09
N SER A 48 11.04 3.26 -13.02
CA SER A 48 9.90 3.69 -12.20
C SER A 48 9.45 5.15 -12.44
N LEU A 49 10.05 5.87 -13.40
CA LEU A 49 9.69 7.28 -13.63
C LEU A 49 8.20 7.47 -13.96
N HIS A 50 7.61 6.49 -14.66
CA HIS A 50 6.17 6.45 -14.91
C HIS A 50 5.35 6.42 -13.61
N HIS A 51 5.72 5.56 -12.66
CA HIS A 51 5.08 5.46 -11.34
C HIS A 51 5.25 6.76 -10.55
N CYS A 52 6.46 7.30 -10.51
CA CYS A 52 6.77 8.58 -9.85
C CYS A 52 5.92 9.74 -10.41
N LEU A 53 5.73 9.80 -11.72
CA LEU A 53 4.87 10.82 -12.34
C LEU A 53 3.39 10.61 -12.01
N LEU A 54 2.91 9.37 -11.97
CA LEU A 54 1.55 9.06 -11.53
C LEU A 54 1.31 9.44 -10.06
N ALA A 55 2.26 9.12 -9.18
CA ALA A 55 2.20 9.49 -7.78
C ALA A 55 2.15 11.02 -7.61
N ALA A 56 2.99 11.76 -8.34
CA ALA A 56 2.96 13.22 -8.33
C ALA A 56 1.64 13.80 -8.84
N MET A 57 1.13 13.32 -9.97
CA MET A 57 -0.10 13.83 -10.58
C MET A 57 -1.34 13.55 -9.71
N THR A 58 -1.41 12.36 -9.12
CA THR A 58 -2.50 12.00 -8.21
C THR A 58 -2.40 12.75 -6.88
N ALA A 59 -1.19 12.95 -6.34
CA ALA A 59 -0.96 13.74 -5.12
C ALA A 59 -1.38 15.20 -5.29
N VAL A 60 -0.95 15.84 -6.38
CA VAL A 60 -1.36 17.22 -6.68
C VAL A 60 -2.87 17.32 -6.91
N SER A 61 -3.48 16.32 -7.56
CA SER A 61 -4.93 16.28 -7.77
C SER A 61 -5.71 16.19 -6.46
N LEU A 62 -5.31 15.27 -5.57
CA LEU A 62 -5.90 15.11 -4.24
C LEU A 62 -5.72 16.38 -3.40
N GLY A 63 -4.50 16.90 -3.32
CA GLY A 63 -4.19 18.13 -2.58
C GLY A 63 -5.03 19.32 -3.09
N ASN A 64 -5.15 19.48 -4.41
CA ASN A 64 -5.94 20.55 -5.01
C ASN A 64 -7.42 20.42 -4.62
N ARG A 65 -7.96 19.20 -4.69
CA ARG A 65 -9.35 18.93 -4.34
C ARG A 65 -9.65 19.15 -2.85
N LEU A 66 -8.64 19.02 -2.00
CA LEU A 66 -8.69 19.32 -0.56
C LEU A 66 -8.34 20.78 -0.23
N GLY A 67 -8.09 21.63 -1.22
CA GLY A 67 -7.85 23.06 -1.03
C GLY A 67 -6.45 23.40 -0.52
N PHE A 68 -5.46 22.55 -0.77
CA PHE A 68 -4.07 22.83 -0.41
C PHE A 68 -3.56 24.05 -1.20
N ASP A 69 -2.72 24.85 -0.56
CA ASP A 69 -2.17 26.04 -1.19
C ASP A 69 -1.13 25.70 -2.27
N ARG A 70 -0.71 26.71 -3.02
CA ARG A 70 0.20 26.51 -4.15
C ARG A 70 1.55 25.90 -3.74
N ASN A 71 2.08 26.26 -2.57
CA ASN A 71 3.37 25.76 -2.11
C ASN A 71 3.25 24.30 -1.69
N ASP A 72 2.17 23.93 -1.01
CA ASP A 72 1.89 22.55 -0.65
C ASP A 72 1.70 21.67 -1.90
N LEU A 73 1.05 22.17 -2.95
CA LEU A 73 0.93 21.45 -4.22
C LEU A 73 2.27 21.25 -4.92
N LEU A 74 3.14 22.27 -4.93
CA LEU A 74 4.50 22.13 -5.45
C LEU A 74 5.29 21.08 -4.64
N ASN A 75 5.20 21.13 -3.31
CA ASN A 75 5.85 20.15 -2.43
C ASN A 75 5.33 18.73 -2.65
N LEU A 76 4.02 18.54 -2.85
CA LEU A 76 3.42 17.25 -3.22
C LEU A 76 3.92 16.75 -4.57
N GLY A 77 4.04 17.64 -5.56
CA GLY A 77 4.60 17.29 -6.86
C GLY A 77 6.04 16.78 -6.75
N ILE A 78 6.89 17.48 -5.99
CA ILE A 78 8.27 17.06 -5.74
C ILE A 78 8.32 15.75 -4.95
N ALA A 79 7.57 15.65 -3.86
CA ALA A 79 7.54 14.46 -3.02
C ALA A 79 7.04 13.24 -3.80
N GLY A 80 6.00 13.39 -4.63
CA GLY A 80 5.48 12.32 -5.49
C GLY A 80 6.50 11.85 -6.53
N ILE A 81 7.26 12.76 -7.14
CA ILE A 81 8.32 12.36 -8.09
C ILE A 81 9.45 11.60 -7.37
N LEU A 82 9.75 11.95 -6.12
CA LEU A 82 10.95 11.49 -5.41
C LEU A 82 10.68 10.46 -4.31
N HIS A 83 9.44 9.97 -4.13
CA HIS A 83 9.09 9.14 -2.97
C HIS A 83 9.88 7.83 -2.89
N ASP A 84 10.17 7.22 -4.04
CA ASP A 84 10.89 5.95 -4.14
C ASP A 84 12.41 6.09 -4.41
N VAL A 85 13.00 7.29 -4.37
CA VAL A 85 14.46 7.44 -4.63
C VAL A 85 15.33 6.68 -3.63
N GLY A 86 14.78 6.30 -2.48
CA GLY A 86 15.45 5.41 -1.54
C GLY A 86 15.69 4.00 -2.08
N GLU A 87 14.92 3.56 -3.07
CA GLU A 87 15.05 2.24 -3.70
C GLU A 87 16.37 2.07 -4.45
N LEU A 88 17.00 3.17 -4.90
CA LEU A 88 18.34 3.17 -5.50
C LEU A 88 19.44 2.61 -4.59
N TYR A 89 19.19 2.60 -3.28
CA TYR A 89 20.11 2.12 -2.25
C TYR A 89 19.77 0.71 -1.77
N ILE A 90 18.77 0.08 -2.38
CA ILE A 90 18.35 -1.29 -2.11
C ILE A 90 19.00 -2.21 -3.14
N ASN A 91 19.39 -3.41 -2.70
CA ASN A 91 19.90 -4.41 -3.63
C ASN A 91 18.83 -4.69 -4.70
N PRO A 92 19.11 -4.50 -6.00
CA PRO A 92 18.13 -4.68 -7.06
C PRO A 92 17.54 -6.09 -7.10
N GLU A 93 18.31 -7.09 -6.65
CA GLU A 93 17.83 -8.47 -6.55
C GLU A 93 16.65 -8.63 -5.56
N PHE A 94 16.47 -7.72 -4.60
CA PHE A 94 15.34 -7.74 -3.66
C PHE A 94 14.07 -7.12 -4.26
N ARG A 95 14.20 -6.32 -5.33
CA ARG A 95 13.05 -5.66 -6.00
C ARG A 95 12.39 -6.54 -7.06
N LYS A 96 12.93 -7.73 -7.33
CA LYS A 96 12.38 -8.69 -8.30
C LYS A 96 10.98 -9.16 -7.90
N PRO A 97 9.92 -8.90 -8.70
CA PRO A 97 8.54 -9.22 -8.33
C PRO A 97 8.28 -10.70 -8.00
N SER A 98 9.03 -11.62 -8.62
CA SER A 98 8.88 -13.07 -8.44
C SER A 98 9.69 -13.64 -7.28
N ARG A 99 10.43 -12.81 -6.54
CA ARG A 99 11.32 -13.28 -5.48
C ARG A 99 10.63 -13.21 -4.11
N THR A 100 10.60 -14.35 -3.42
CA THR A 100 10.27 -14.39 -2.00
C THR A 100 11.45 -13.86 -1.18
N LEU A 101 11.21 -12.83 -0.39
CA LEU A 101 12.22 -12.18 0.43
C LEU A 101 12.30 -12.82 1.80
N ASN A 102 13.52 -13.08 2.26
CA ASN A 102 13.73 -13.41 3.66
C ASN A 102 13.59 -12.15 4.55
N PRO A 103 13.53 -12.31 5.88
CA PRO A 103 13.27 -11.18 6.78
C PRO A 103 14.33 -10.07 6.71
N GLN A 104 15.61 -10.42 6.54
CA GLN A 104 16.68 -9.43 6.42
C GLN A 104 16.57 -8.66 5.09
N GLU A 105 16.23 -9.34 4.01
CA GLU A 105 16.03 -8.72 2.69
C GLU A 105 14.83 -7.78 2.70
N TRP A 106 13.73 -8.20 3.33
CA TRP A 106 12.56 -7.34 3.52
C TRP A 106 12.88 -6.11 4.37
N LYS A 107 13.72 -6.23 5.40
CA LYS A 107 14.19 -5.10 6.20
C LYS A 107 14.79 -4.00 5.34
N HIS A 108 15.53 -4.37 4.30
CA HIS A 108 16.13 -3.41 3.38
C HIS A 108 15.04 -2.64 2.64
N ILE A 109 14.04 -3.35 2.08
CA ILE A 109 12.94 -2.71 1.33
C ILE A 109 12.18 -1.73 2.20
N VAL A 110 11.73 -2.11 3.40
CA VAL A 110 10.91 -1.21 4.26
C VAL A 110 11.68 0.00 4.80
N THR A 111 13.00 0.05 4.56
CA THR A 111 13.84 1.18 4.95
C THR A 111 13.93 2.24 3.85
N HIS A 112 13.51 1.95 2.61
CA HIS A 112 13.63 2.88 1.48
C HIS A 112 12.95 4.25 1.73
N PRO A 113 11.79 4.39 2.41
CA PRO A 113 11.21 5.72 2.65
C PRO A 113 12.12 6.57 3.54
N ARG A 114 12.77 5.93 4.53
CA ARG A 114 13.71 6.59 5.43
C ARG A 114 15.01 6.95 4.71
N ILE A 115 15.51 6.09 3.82
CA ILE A 115 16.68 6.40 3.01
C ILE A 115 16.37 7.58 2.08
N GLY A 116 15.24 7.55 1.38
CA GLY A 116 14.78 8.64 0.52
C GLY A 116 14.69 9.96 1.29
N GLN A 117 14.12 9.94 2.50
CA GLN A 117 14.12 11.12 3.38
C GLN A 117 15.52 11.67 3.63
N LEU A 118 16.47 10.83 4.04
CA LEU A 118 17.84 11.25 4.37
C LEU A 118 18.58 11.80 3.14
N VAL A 119 18.50 11.10 2.02
CA VAL A 119 19.12 11.52 0.75
C VAL A 119 18.62 12.90 0.34
N ILE A 120 17.30 13.11 0.41
CA ILE A 120 16.70 14.40 0.05
C ILE A 120 17.08 15.50 1.06
N GLU A 121 17.06 15.23 2.36
CA GLU A 121 17.46 16.22 3.39
C GLU A 121 18.93 16.64 3.27
N GLU A 122 19.83 15.71 2.94
CA GLU A 122 21.27 15.97 2.91
C GLU A 122 21.77 16.50 1.56
N SER A 123 21.11 16.13 0.46
CA SER A 123 21.64 16.35 -0.89
C SER A 123 20.89 17.42 -1.69
N THR A 124 19.75 17.90 -1.20
CA THR A 124 18.89 18.88 -1.90
C THR A 124 18.60 20.10 -1.03
N ARG A 125 17.86 21.07 -1.58
CA ARG A 125 17.37 22.25 -0.83
C ARG A 125 15.85 22.32 -0.77
N TYR A 126 15.16 21.19 -0.96
CA TYR A 126 13.71 21.18 -0.83
C TYR A 126 13.27 21.46 0.61
N PRO A 127 12.07 22.02 0.81
CA PRO A 127 11.50 22.17 2.15
C PRO A 127 11.41 20.82 2.87
N LYS A 128 11.62 20.83 4.19
CA LYS A 128 11.51 19.63 5.04
C LYS A 128 10.17 18.88 4.89
N ALA A 129 9.10 19.59 4.51
CA ALA A 129 7.79 18.99 4.25
C ALA A 129 7.85 17.92 3.14
N VAL A 130 8.72 18.10 2.13
CA VAL A 130 8.94 17.13 1.05
C VAL A 130 9.55 15.84 1.59
N SER A 131 10.67 15.94 2.31
CA SER A 131 11.37 14.77 2.85
C SER A 131 10.55 14.02 3.91
N VAL A 132 9.75 14.75 4.70
CA VAL A 132 8.81 14.16 5.64
C VAL A 132 7.72 13.37 4.91
N ALA A 133 7.11 13.94 3.85
CA ALA A 133 6.12 13.21 3.06
C ALA A 133 6.72 11.94 2.43
N ILE A 134 7.93 12.04 1.88
CA ILE A 134 8.68 10.88 1.36
C ILE A 134 8.90 9.82 2.44
N ALA A 135 9.17 10.19 3.69
CA ALA A 135 9.31 9.20 4.76
C ALA A 135 8.00 8.49 5.15
N GLU A 136 6.86 9.11 4.84
CA GLU A 136 5.54 8.76 5.37
C GLU A 136 4.63 8.05 4.35
N HIS A 137 5.04 7.88 3.08
CA HIS A 137 4.16 7.37 2.03
C HIS A 137 3.73 5.89 2.23
N HIS A 138 4.43 5.13 3.07
CA HIS A 138 4.02 3.78 3.49
C HIS A 138 3.50 3.72 4.94
N GLU A 139 3.35 4.87 5.60
CA GLU A 139 2.67 4.93 6.88
C GLU A 139 1.16 4.73 6.70
N ARG A 140 0.49 4.36 7.78
CA ARG A 140 -0.97 4.16 7.81
C ARG A 140 -1.52 4.84 9.07
N PRO A 141 -2.62 5.61 9.02
CA PRO A 141 -3.16 6.34 10.17
C PRO A 141 -3.53 5.48 11.38
N ASN A 142 -3.82 4.19 11.16
CA ASN A 142 -4.04 3.21 12.22
C ASN A 142 -2.73 2.74 12.93
N GLY A 143 -1.55 3.18 12.47
CA GLY A 143 -0.26 2.85 13.07
C GLY A 143 0.37 1.55 12.57
N PHE A 144 -0.23 0.86 11.59
CA PHE A 144 0.32 -0.41 11.08
C PHE A 144 1.25 -0.28 9.87
N GLY A 145 1.47 0.94 9.37
CA GLY A 145 2.41 1.23 8.29
C GLY A 145 3.88 1.25 8.74
N TYR A 146 4.76 1.72 7.87
CA TYR A 146 6.21 1.75 8.13
C TYR A 146 6.84 3.03 7.52
N PRO A 147 8.04 3.46 7.95
CA PRO A 147 8.97 2.79 8.88
C PRO A 147 8.77 3.12 10.36
N LYS A 148 8.06 4.19 10.72
CA LYS A 148 7.91 4.69 12.09
C LYS A 148 6.60 4.28 12.78
N ARG A 149 5.64 3.71 12.05
CA ARG A 149 4.32 3.28 12.59
C ARG A 149 3.56 4.47 13.20
N LEU A 150 3.42 5.52 12.41
CA LEU A 150 2.81 6.77 12.86
C LEU A 150 1.29 6.63 12.99
N SER A 151 0.74 7.09 14.11
CA SER A 151 -0.70 7.30 14.26
C SER A 151 -1.17 8.48 13.39
N ALA A 152 -2.46 8.52 13.06
CA ALA A 152 -3.11 9.62 12.34
C ALA A 152 -2.70 11.02 12.80
N ALA A 153 -2.63 11.25 14.12
CA ALA A 153 -2.29 12.55 14.71
C ALA A 153 -0.82 12.98 14.49
N LYS A 154 0.07 12.06 14.11
CA LYS A 154 1.49 12.31 13.87
C LYS A 154 1.85 12.39 12.40
N LEU A 155 0.96 11.94 11.51
CA LEU A 155 1.18 12.02 10.06
C LEU A 155 1.08 13.45 9.58
N SER A 156 2.01 13.84 8.71
CA SER A 156 1.95 15.15 8.06
C SER A 156 0.77 15.22 7.09
N LYS A 157 0.31 16.44 6.79
CA LYS A 157 -0.73 16.65 5.78
C LYS A 157 -0.32 16.08 4.42
N LEU A 158 0.94 16.28 4.02
CA LEU A 158 1.45 15.82 2.73
C LEU A 158 1.67 14.30 2.70
N GLY A 159 2.13 13.70 3.80
CA GLY A 159 2.23 12.24 3.95
C GLY A 159 0.88 11.55 3.80
N ASN A 160 -0.18 12.12 4.40
CA ASN A 160 -1.56 11.62 4.24
C ASN A 160 -2.04 11.62 2.79
N ILE A 161 -1.61 12.59 1.97
CA ILE A 161 -1.92 12.60 0.54
C ILE A 161 -1.08 11.54 -0.18
N LEU A 162 0.23 11.56 0.06
CA LEU A 162 1.18 10.75 -0.70
C LEU A 162 0.96 9.25 -0.50
N LEU A 163 0.58 8.81 0.71
CA LEU A 163 0.28 7.40 0.97
C LEU A 163 -0.94 6.89 0.18
N VAL A 164 -1.90 7.77 -0.14
CA VAL A 164 -3.05 7.41 -0.99
C VAL A 164 -2.68 7.49 -2.47
N SER A 165 -1.88 8.50 -2.83
CA SER A 165 -1.33 8.64 -4.19
C SER A 165 -0.52 7.43 -4.61
N GLU A 166 0.20 6.80 -3.68
CA GLU A 166 0.92 5.55 -3.91
C GLU A 166 -0.02 4.42 -4.37
N VAL A 167 -1.15 4.25 -3.69
CA VAL A 167 -2.18 3.26 -4.06
C VAL A 167 -2.76 3.58 -5.44
N LEU A 168 -3.10 4.85 -5.69
CA LEU A 168 -3.65 5.27 -6.99
C LEU A 168 -2.66 5.05 -8.13
N ALA A 169 -1.38 5.41 -7.93
CA ALA A 169 -0.33 5.26 -8.94
C ALA A 169 -0.07 3.79 -9.27
N GLY A 170 -0.02 2.92 -8.24
CA GLY A 170 0.14 1.48 -8.39
C GLY A 170 -0.99 0.81 -9.19
N LEU A 171 -2.22 1.33 -9.10
CA LEU A 171 -3.40 0.78 -9.79
C LEU A 171 -3.61 1.38 -11.18
N ILE A 172 -3.60 2.71 -11.32
CA ILE A 172 -3.90 3.41 -12.59
C ILE A 172 -2.95 2.99 -13.72
N GLY A 173 -1.69 2.68 -13.41
CA GLY A 173 -0.70 2.30 -14.41
C GLY A 173 -0.75 0.83 -14.84
N LYS A 174 -1.48 -0.05 -14.13
CA LYS A 174 -1.27 -1.52 -14.22
C LYS A 174 -2.55 -2.35 -14.20
N ALA A 175 -3.64 -1.83 -13.63
CA ALA A 175 -4.83 -2.63 -13.33
C ALA A 175 -5.97 -2.38 -14.32
N ASP A 176 -6.77 -3.42 -14.55
CA ASP A 176 -8.10 -3.29 -15.13
C ASP A 176 -9.06 -2.64 -14.12
N ARG A 177 -9.99 -1.81 -14.60
CA ARG A 177 -10.95 -1.05 -13.77
C ARG A 177 -10.28 -0.32 -12.58
N PRO A 178 -9.21 0.47 -12.81
CA PRO A 178 -8.30 0.89 -11.74
C PRO A 178 -8.93 1.78 -10.67
N LEU A 179 -9.91 2.62 -11.03
CA LEU A 179 -10.55 3.52 -10.04
C LEU A 179 -11.50 2.77 -9.10
N GLU A 180 -12.15 1.72 -9.59
CA GLU A 180 -12.98 0.87 -8.76
C GLU A 180 -12.13 0.03 -7.81
N ARG A 181 -11.04 -0.55 -8.31
CA ARG A 181 -10.07 -1.24 -7.46
C ARG A 181 -9.50 -0.31 -6.41
N ALA A 182 -9.19 0.94 -6.75
CA ALA A 182 -8.71 1.93 -5.79
C ALA A 182 -9.77 2.22 -4.72
N SER A 183 -11.03 2.43 -5.14
CA SER A 183 -12.17 2.66 -4.24
C SER A 183 -12.38 1.51 -3.27
N LEU A 184 -12.20 0.27 -3.71
CA LEU A 184 -12.26 -0.91 -2.85
C LEU A 184 -11.04 -1.00 -1.95
N ALA A 185 -9.82 -0.93 -2.50
CA ALA A 185 -8.57 -1.10 -1.76
C ALA A 185 -8.44 -0.13 -0.57
N VAL A 186 -8.84 1.13 -0.73
CA VAL A 186 -8.79 2.12 0.36
C VAL A 186 -9.88 1.92 1.42
N LYS A 187 -10.86 1.06 1.18
CA LYS A 187 -11.96 0.74 2.12
C LYS A 187 -11.80 -0.60 2.82
N VAL A 188 -11.01 -1.53 2.27
CA VAL A 188 -10.90 -2.91 2.78
C VAL A 188 -10.60 -2.90 4.28
N ILE A 189 -9.53 -2.22 4.70
CA ILE A 189 -9.16 -2.15 6.12
C ILE A 189 -9.54 -0.79 6.70
N PRO A 190 -10.42 -0.75 7.72
CA PRO A 190 -10.78 0.50 8.38
C PRO A 190 -9.56 1.22 8.99
N GLY A 191 -9.46 2.53 8.76
CA GLY A 191 -8.44 3.38 9.36
C GLY A 191 -7.06 3.32 8.71
N GLU A 192 -6.87 2.56 7.63
CA GLU A 192 -5.61 2.58 6.85
C GLU A 192 -5.42 3.85 6.02
N TYR A 193 -6.50 4.62 5.79
CA TYR A 193 -6.49 5.82 4.97
C TYR A 193 -7.36 6.93 5.59
N PRO A 194 -7.06 8.22 5.34
CA PRO A 194 -7.88 9.33 5.83
C PRO A 194 -9.31 9.27 5.31
N LYS A 195 -10.30 9.42 6.20
CA LYS A 195 -11.73 9.24 5.87
C LYS A 195 -12.23 10.18 4.78
N GLU A 196 -11.76 11.43 4.80
CA GLU A 196 -12.14 12.41 3.77
C GLU A 196 -11.66 11.96 2.38
N ILE A 197 -10.44 11.41 2.29
CA ILE A 197 -9.85 10.94 1.03
C ILE A 197 -10.52 9.65 0.56
N VAL A 198 -10.79 8.71 1.47
CA VAL A 198 -11.57 7.50 1.16
C VAL A 198 -12.92 7.87 0.56
N SER A 199 -13.60 8.87 1.13
CA SER A 199 -14.89 9.35 0.61
C SER A 199 -14.75 9.96 -0.78
N MET A 200 -13.68 10.72 -1.04
CA MET A 200 -13.41 11.29 -2.36
C MET A 200 -13.15 10.24 -3.43
N ILE A 201 -12.35 9.21 -3.13
CA ILE A 201 -12.11 8.09 -4.05
C ILE A 201 -13.39 7.28 -4.25
N ALA A 202 -14.19 7.11 -3.20
CA ALA A 202 -15.48 6.43 -3.30
C ALA A 202 -16.48 7.12 -4.26
N CYS A 203 -16.34 8.43 -4.46
CA CYS A 203 -17.18 9.21 -5.38
C CYS A 203 -16.73 9.12 -6.85
N LEU A 204 -15.54 8.57 -7.13
CA LEU A 204 -15.15 8.27 -8.51
C LEU A 204 -16.15 7.24 -9.07
N GLN A 205 -16.69 7.51 -10.27
CA GLN A 205 -17.77 6.68 -10.83
C GLN A 205 -17.31 5.23 -10.98
N ARG A 206 -18.27 4.31 -10.80
CA ARG A 206 -18.09 2.93 -11.25
C ARG A 206 -17.85 2.92 -12.75
N GLU A 207 -16.77 2.26 -13.14
CA GLU A 207 -16.38 2.07 -14.51
C GLU A 207 -17.14 0.85 -15.03
N THR A 208 -17.84 0.97 -16.14
CA THR A 208 -18.40 -0.19 -16.82
C THR A 208 -17.25 -1.00 -17.41
N GLY A 209 -16.84 -2.04 -16.69
CA GLY A 209 -15.85 -3.00 -17.18
C GLY A 209 -16.42 -3.95 -18.22
N ASN A 210 -15.60 -4.85 -18.73
CA ASN A 210 -16.09 -5.97 -19.53
C ASN A 210 -16.89 -6.88 -18.58
N ASP A 211 -18.23 -6.80 -18.62
CA ASP A 211 -19.15 -7.60 -17.80
C ASP A 211 -19.11 -9.10 -18.11
N SER A 212 -18.10 -9.56 -18.87
CA SER A 212 -17.86 -10.96 -19.16
C SER A 212 -17.72 -11.72 -17.84
N GLU A 213 -18.66 -12.65 -17.63
CA GLU A 213 -18.64 -13.52 -16.47
C GLU A 213 -17.30 -14.28 -16.46
N PRO A 214 -16.53 -14.20 -15.36
CA PRO A 214 -15.28 -14.93 -15.25
C PRO A 214 -15.56 -16.42 -15.30
N ASP A 215 -14.65 -17.16 -15.92
CA ASP A 215 -14.82 -18.61 -16.03
C ASP A 215 -14.88 -19.30 -14.66
N ALA A 216 -15.44 -20.50 -14.64
CA ALA A 216 -15.62 -21.28 -13.42
C ALA A 216 -14.29 -21.57 -12.70
N ALA A 217 -13.17 -21.68 -13.43
CA ALA A 217 -11.86 -21.97 -12.85
C ALA A 217 -11.32 -20.75 -12.08
N LYS A 218 -11.44 -19.54 -12.64
CA LYS A 218 -11.05 -18.30 -11.96
C LYS A 218 -11.88 -18.06 -10.70
N LYS A 219 -13.21 -18.29 -10.77
CA LYS A 219 -14.09 -18.21 -9.60
C LYS A 219 -13.65 -19.20 -8.51
N MET A 220 -13.41 -20.46 -8.87
CA MET A 220 -12.97 -21.49 -7.92
C MET A 220 -11.62 -21.14 -7.27
N GLN A 221 -10.65 -20.67 -8.05
CA GLN A 221 -9.35 -20.23 -7.52
C GLN A 221 -9.51 -19.10 -6.50
N MET A 222 -10.42 -18.16 -6.75
CA MET A 222 -10.66 -17.05 -5.83
C MET A 222 -11.31 -17.50 -4.51
N ILE A 223 -12.30 -18.40 -4.58
CA ILE A 223 -12.94 -18.99 -3.39
C ILE A 223 -11.88 -19.69 -2.54
N GLU A 224 -11.01 -20.49 -3.15
CA GLU A 224 -9.96 -21.18 -2.41
C GLU A 224 -8.97 -20.20 -1.76
N ARG A 225 -8.61 -19.11 -2.45
CA ARG A 225 -7.75 -18.05 -1.87
C ARG A 225 -8.42 -17.37 -0.67
N VAL A 226 -9.70 -17.06 -0.75
CA VAL A 226 -10.47 -16.52 0.38
C VAL A 226 -10.46 -17.50 1.55
N ARG A 227 -10.77 -18.77 1.29
CA ARG A 227 -10.76 -19.82 2.31
C ARG A 227 -9.40 -19.96 2.99
N LEU A 228 -8.31 -20.00 2.20
CA LEU A 228 -6.95 -20.07 2.71
C LEU A 228 -6.59 -18.87 3.59
N ALA A 229 -6.97 -17.65 3.18
CA ALA A 229 -6.73 -16.45 3.97
C ALA A 229 -7.51 -16.45 5.30
N CYS A 230 -8.79 -16.85 5.29
CA CYS A 230 -9.59 -17.00 6.51
C CYS A 230 -8.98 -18.04 7.45
N ASN A 231 -8.68 -19.23 6.94
CA ASN A 231 -8.08 -20.31 7.72
C ASN A 231 -6.71 -19.91 8.31
N ALA A 232 -5.91 -19.14 7.57
CA ALA A 232 -4.64 -18.61 8.07
C ALA A 232 -4.85 -17.64 9.24
N MET A 233 -5.82 -16.73 9.13
CA MET A 233 -6.15 -15.81 10.21
C MET A 233 -6.68 -16.53 11.45
N ASP A 234 -7.63 -17.45 11.28
CA ASP A 234 -8.21 -18.24 12.38
C ASP A 234 -7.16 -19.12 13.06
N GLY A 235 -6.33 -19.81 12.27
CA GLY A 235 -5.25 -20.65 12.80
C GLY A 235 -4.19 -19.84 13.56
N ALA A 236 -3.86 -18.64 13.08
CA ALA A 236 -2.93 -17.75 13.77
C ALA A 236 -3.52 -17.21 15.08
N LEU A 237 -4.80 -16.81 15.08
CA LEU A 237 -5.50 -16.35 16.29
C LEU A 237 -5.61 -17.47 17.34
N ALA A 238 -5.98 -18.69 16.93
CA ALA A 238 -6.02 -19.85 17.83
C ALA A 238 -4.64 -20.17 18.42
N SER A 239 -3.57 -20.09 17.61
CA SER A 239 -2.19 -20.26 18.07
C SER A 239 -1.78 -19.18 19.09
N ILE A 240 -2.26 -17.94 18.95
CA ILE A 240 -2.04 -16.84 19.90
C ILE A 240 -2.77 -17.07 21.23
N GLU A 241 -3.98 -17.63 21.19
CA GLU A 241 -4.77 -17.92 22.40
C GLU A 241 -4.10 -18.96 23.30
N VAL A 242 -3.47 -19.97 22.70
CA VAL A 242 -2.78 -21.06 23.42
C VAL A 242 -1.26 -20.84 23.53
N ALA A 243 -0.79 -19.61 23.32
CA ALA A 243 0.64 -19.30 23.37
C ALA A 243 1.24 -19.64 24.76
N PRO A 244 2.43 -20.27 24.82
CA PRO A 244 3.08 -20.60 26.08
C PRO A 244 3.21 -19.38 27.01
N ILE A 245 3.08 -19.60 28.32
CA ILE A 245 3.07 -18.51 29.32
C ILE A 245 4.36 -17.67 29.24
N GLU A 246 5.50 -18.31 29.02
CA GLU A 246 6.80 -17.64 28.87
C GLU A 246 6.83 -16.73 27.63
N VAL A 247 6.29 -17.21 26.51
CA VAL A 247 6.20 -16.42 25.26
C VAL A 247 5.26 -15.24 25.48
N SER A 248 4.09 -15.49 26.08
CA SER A 248 3.07 -14.48 26.36
C SER A 248 3.57 -13.36 27.28
N ARG A 249 4.33 -13.71 28.32
CA ARG A 249 4.90 -12.72 29.26
C ARG A 249 6.00 -11.87 28.64
N SER A 250 6.91 -12.49 27.90
CA SER A 250 8.10 -11.78 27.37
C SER A 250 7.82 -11.03 26.06
N ASN A 251 6.74 -11.35 25.35
CA ASN A 251 6.46 -10.84 24.00
C ASN A 251 5.04 -10.33 23.83
N SER A 252 4.36 -9.93 24.91
CA SER A 252 2.95 -9.49 24.88
C SER A 252 2.70 -8.42 23.83
N ALA A 253 3.56 -7.39 23.73
CA ALA A 253 3.40 -6.32 22.76
C ALA A 253 3.40 -6.80 21.29
N LEU A 254 4.24 -7.80 20.95
CA LEU A 254 4.26 -8.38 19.61
C LEU A 254 3.01 -9.25 19.36
N LEU A 255 2.59 -10.04 20.35
CA LEU A 255 1.37 -10.84 20.25
C LEU A 255 0.12 -9.96 20.11
N ASP A 256 0.01 -8.89 20.89
CA ASP A 256 -1.09 -7.94 20.83
C ASP A 256 -1.12 -7.24 19.46
N TYR A 257 0.03 -6.79 18.97
CA TYR A 257 0.16 -6.23 17.61
C TYR A 257 -0.32 -7.21 16.53
N VAL A 258 0.11 -8.48 16.59
CA VAL A 258 -0.30 -9.50 15.60
C VAL A 258 -1.79 -9.77 15.72
N ARG A 259 -2.31 -9.94 16.94
CA ARG A 259 -3.73 -10.21 17.23
C ARG A 259 -4.62 -9.09 16.70
N GLU A 260 -4.30 -7.84 17.00
CA GLU A 260 -5.05 -6.67 16.54
C GLU A 260 -5.13 -6.61 15.02
N ARG A 261 -3.99 -6.81 14.33
CA ARG A 261 -3.96 -6.83 12.85
C ARG A 261 -4.82 -7.96 12.28
N LEU A 262 -4.74 -9.17 12.85
CA LEU A 262 -5.54 -10.31 12.40
C LEU A 262 -7.04 -10.06 12.59
N ILE A 263 -7.46 -9.54 13.76
CA ILE A 263 -8.86 -9.21 14.03
C ILE A 263 -9.38 -8.16 13.05
N MET A 264 -8.61 -7.11 12.76
CA MET A 264 -9.03 -6.09 11.79
C MET A 264 -9.19 -6.65 10.37
N MET A 265 -8.27 -7.51 9.93
CA MET A 265 -8.38 -8.19 8.63
C MET A 265 -9.58 -9.15 8.59
N GLN A 266 -9.83 -9.90 9.66
CA GLN A 266 -10.98 -10.80 9.75
C GLN A 266 -12.30 -10.03 9.70
N GLN A 267 -12.41 -8.94 10.47
CA GLN A 267 -13.58 -8.06 10.44
C GLN A 267 -13.81 -7.46 9.06
N ALA A 268 -12.75 -7.07 8.35
CA ALA A 268 -12.84 -6.57 6.98
C ALA A 268 -13.39 -7.63 6.01
N VAL A 269 -12.89 -8.87 6.05
CA VAL A 269 -13.39 -9.97 5.20
C VAL A 269 -14.83 -10.35 5.54
N HIS A 270 -15.20 -10.30 6.82
CA HIS A 270 -16.58 -10.59 7.23
C HIS A 270 -17.54 -9.48 6.77
N ALA A 271 -17.12 -8.21 6.82
CA ALA A 271 -17.93 -7.07 6.41
C ALA A 271 -18.25 -7.07 4.91
N THR A 272 -17.44 -7.71 4.07
CA THR A 272 -17.70 -7.88 2.64
C THR A 272 -18.61 -9.07 2.34
N GLY A 273 -18.95 -9.89 3.34
CA GLY A 273 -19.74 -11.12 3.17
C GLY A 273 -18.94 -12.30 2.60
N LEU A 274 -17.67 -12.11 2.24
CA LEU A 274 -16.85 -13.11 1.56
C LEU A 274 -16.55 -14.35 2.41
N SER A 275 -16.61 -14.24 3.73
CA SER A 275 -16.38 -15.34 4.67
C SER A 275 -17.45 -16.44 4.63
N GLY A 276 -18.64 -16.16 4.09
CA GLY A 276 -19.78 -17.08 4.10
C GLY A 276 -20.09 -17.76 2.76
N TYR A 277 -19.38 -17.44 1.68
CA TYR A 277 -19.72 -17.93 0.34
C TYR A 277 -19.31 -19.40 0.13
N ASN A 278 -20.27 -20.22 -0.32
CA ASN A 278 -20.05 -21.59 -0.75
C ASN A 278 -20.02 -21.71 -2.29
N GLU A 279 -19.36 -22.76 -2.81
CA GLU A 279 -19.17 -23.04 -4.25
C GLU A 279 -20.47 -22.95 -5.10
N MET A 280 -21.63 -23.26 -4.51
CA MET A 280 -22.93 -23.28 -5.22
C MET A 280 -23.58 -21.89 -5.40
N GLU A 281 -23.15 -20.86 -4.66
CA GLU A 281 -23.81 -19.52 -4.67
C GLU A 281 -23.16 -18.50 -5.61
N MET A 282 -22.09 -18.88 -6.32
CA MET A 282 -21.30 -17.98 -7.17
C MET A 282 -21.93 -17.71 -8.56
N ALA A 283 -23.24 -17.49 -8.59
CA ALA A 283 -23.92 -16.78 -9.67
C ALA A 283 -23.74 -15.27 -9.44
N GLY A 284 -22.57 -14.75 -9.84
CA GLY A 284 -22.21 -13.35 -9.64
C GLY A 284 -21.85 -12.68 -10.96
N THR A 285 -22.28 -11.43 -11.11
CA THR A 285 -21.86 -10.52 -12.18
C THR A 285 -20.35 -10.25 -12.08
N GLY A 286 -19.73 -9.74 -13.15
CA GLY A 286 -18.29 -9.40 -13.15
C GLY A 286 -17.85 -8.49 -11.99
N ASP A 287 -18.76 -7.66 -11.48
CA ASP A 287 -18.52 -6.74 -10.36
C ASP A 287 -18.23 -7.44 -9.03
N ILE A 288 -18.97 -8.50 -8.68
CA ILE A 288 -18.75 -9.24 -7.44
C ILE A 288 -17.37 -9.90 -7.48
N VAL A 289 -16.97 -10.41 -8.65
CA VAL A 289 -15.66 -11.03 -8.81
C VAL A 289 -14.55 -9.99 -8.72
N LEU A 290 -14.72 -8.80 -9.30
CA LEU A 290 -13.75 -7.72 -9.12
C LEU A 290 -13.57 -7.35 -7.63
N GLU A 291 -14.69 -7.24 -6.91
CA GLU A 291 -14.69 -6.94 -5.47
C GLU A 291 -13.94 -8.02 -4.69
N MET A 292 -14.32 -9.28 -4.90
CA MET A 292 -13.64 -10.44 -4.32
C MET A 292 -12.14 -10.44 -4.60
N GLU A 293 -11.76 -10.27 -5.86
CA GLU A 293 -10.36 -10.30 -6.31
C GLU A 293 -9.56 -9.18 -5.64
N THR A 294 -10.15 -7.99 -5.54
CA THR A 294 -9.48 -6.83 -4.91
C THR A 294 -9.36 -7.03 -3.41
N VAL A 295 -10.45 -7.40 -2.72
CA VAL A 295 -10.44 -7.64 -1.27
C VAL A 295 -9.44 -8.74 -0.91
N ILE A 296 -9.48 -9.88 -1.62
CA ILE A 296 -8.57 -10.99 -1.31
C ILE A 296 -7.11 -10.64 -1.62
N HIS A 297 -6.87 -9.87 -2.69
CA HIS A 297 -5.53 -9.38 -2.99
C HIS A 297 -4.99 -8.52 -1.84
N GLU A 298 -5.78 -7.56 -1.36
CA GLU A 298 -5.40 -6.67 -0.26
C GLU A 298 -5.13 -7.45 1.04
N ILE A 299 -6.00 -8.42 1.38
CA ILE A 299 -5.86 -9.24 2.59
C ILE A 299 -4.62 -10.13 2.54
N VAL A 300 -4.41 -10.85 1.44
CA VAL A 300 -3.23 -11.70 1.25
C VAL A 300 -1.94 -10.87 1.34
N TRP A 301 -1.93 -9.68 0.73
CA TRP A 301 -0.78 -8.77 0.82
C TRP A 301 -0.48 -8.37 2.27
N ARG A 302 -1.50 -8.04 3.09
CA ARG A 302 -1.33 -7.71 4.51
C ARG A 302 -0.93 -8.90 5.37
N LEU A 303 -1.40 -10.11 5.08
CA LEU A 303 -0.97 -11.33 5.77
C LEU A 303 0.52 -11.61 5.51
N ARG A 304 0.97 -11.46 4.27
CA ARG A 304 2.40 -11.56 3.91
C ARG A 304 3.22 -10.47 4.60
N GLU A 305 2.74 -9.23 4.59
CA GLU A 305 3.40 -8.14 5.31
C GLU A 305 3.53 -8.43 6.80
N LEU A 306 2.45 -8.92 7.44
CA LEU A 306 2.43 -9.29 8.86
C LEU A 306 3.41 -10.43 9.14
N SER A 307 3.45 -11.47 8.30
CA SER A 307 4.43 -12.56 8.42
C SER A 307 5.88 -12.04 8.38
N ARG A 308 6.18 -11.11 7.45
CA ARG A 308 7.51 -10.49 7.36
C ARG A 308 7.81 -9.61 8.58
N GLN A 309 6.84 -8.85 9.08
CA GLN A 309 6.98 -8.02 10.29
C GLN A 309 7.25 -8.87 11.54
N ILE A 310 6.55 -10.00 11.70
CA ILE A 310 6.82 -10.96 12.78
C ILE A 310 8.25 -11.48 12.66
N SER A 311 8.65 -11.87 11.45
CA SER A 311 9.99 -12.39 11.19
C SER A 311 11.10 -11.38 11.50
N LEU A 312 10.86 -10.08 11.27
CA LEU A 312 11.76 -9.00 11.69
C LEU A 312 11.83 -8.87 13.21
N GLY A 313 10.68 -8.90 13.89
CA GLY A 313 10.60 -8.85 15.35
C GLY A 313 11.32 -10.02 16.02
N MET A 314 11.31 -11.20 15.38
CA MET A 314 11.98 -12.39 15.86
C MET A 314 13.50 -12.25 15.99
N LEU A 315 14.15 -11.34 15.24
CA LEU A 315 15.60 -11.19 15.26
C LEU A 315 16.15 -10.87 16.66
N SER A 316 15.35 -10.16 17.49
CA SER A 316 15.71 -9.78 18.86
C SER A 316 15.20 -10.74 19.94
N LEU A 317 14.54 -11.85 19.58
CA LEU A 317 13.89 -12.75 20.55
C LEU A 317 14.79 -13.92 20.99
N GLU A 318 14.46 -14.49 22.16
CA GLU A 318 15.00 -15.75 22.65
C GLU A 318 14.56 -16.95 21.79
N GLN A 319 15.30 -18.06 21.86
CA GLN A 319 15.13 -19.20 20.94
C GLN A 319 13.76 -19.89 21.04
N ASN A 320 13.23 -20.02 22.26
CA ASN A 320 11.89 -20.56 22.53
C ASN A 320 10.79 -19.71 21.88
N ALA A 321 10.87 -18.38 22.01
CA ALA A 321 9.95 -17.45 21.37
C ALA A 321 10.10 -17.47 19.84
N LYS A 322 11.34 -17.53 19.32
CA LYS A 322 11.59 -17.69 17.88
C LYS A 322 10.87 -18.90 17.30
N SER A 323 10.95 -20.07 17.95
CA SER A 323 10.26 -21.27 17.46
C SER A 323 8.75 -21.08 17.38
N TYR A 324 8.14 -20.41 18.36
CA TYR A 324 6.71 -20.13 18.37
C TYR A 324 6.31 -19.17 17.22
N PHE A 325 7.01 -18.03 17.11
CA PHE A 325 6.72 -17.05 16.06
C PHE A 325 7.03 -17.56 14.65
N SER A 326 8.02 -18.45 14.49
CA SER A 326 8.22 -19.19 13.23
C SER A 326 6.97 -19.95 12.81
N GLY A 327 6.30 -20.62 13.75
CA GLY A 327 5.02 -21.29 13.49
C GLY A 327 3.95 -20.33 12.96
N LEU A 328 3.82 -19.14 13.56
CA LEU A 328 2.90 -18.11 13.07
C LEU A 328 3.27 -17.61 11.66
N THR A 329 4.56 -17.42 11.37
CA THR A 329 4.97 -16.97 10.03
C THR A 329 4.65 -17.99 8.93
N VAL A 330 4.69 -19.28 9.25
CA VAL A 330 4.29 -20.36 8.33
C VAL A 330 2.78 -20.34 8.09
N ILE A 331 1.98 -20.18 9.13
CA ILE A 331 0.51 -20.09 9.00
C ILE A 331 0.12 -18.90 8.09
N LEU A 332 0.79 -17.76 8.26
CA LEU A 332 0.49 -16.51 7.54
C LEU A 332 1.15 -16.42 6.16
N GLY A 333 2.12 -17.29 5.87
CA GLY A 333 2.90 -17.32 4.63
C GLY A 333 2.15 -17.97 3.46
N ILE A 334 0.95 -17.49 3.16
CA ILE A 334 0.10 -18.02 2.10
C ILE A 334 0.54 -17.56 0.70
N ASP A 335 0.56 -18.49 -0.26
CA ASP A 335 0.86 -18.28 -1.68
C ASP A 335 -0.41 -18.16 -2.54
#